data_AF-B6BKD3-F1
#
_entry.id   AF-B6BKD3-F1
#
_cell.length_a   1.000
_cell.length_b   1.000
_cell.length_c   1.000
_cell.angle_alpha   90.00
_cell.angle_beta   90.00
_cell.angle_gamma   90.00
#
_symmetry.space_group_name_H-M   'P 1'
#
loop_
_entity.id
_entity.type
_entity.pdbx_description
1 polymer ?
#
loop_
_entity_poly.entity_id
_entity_poly.type
_entity_poly.pdbx_seq_one_letter_code
_entity_poly.pdbx_strand_id
1 'polypeptide(L)'
;MTKLFQALLSGIFFTFILDFFIFLGIKNNYIDFYKIDLYYNILFADHQNIYVYMIVSALLGFIITYINNIKLSLIVVGFLSILSLSTLIAPIGHSLGEMLLMNKNVTYKDSKYTYTGDVYYNGRTKITFYDYELKKTILLNKKDLMK
;
A
#
# COMPACT_ATOMS: atom_id res chain seq x y z
N MET A 1 -18.23 -28.58 -0.90
CA MET A 1 -16.86 -28.07 -0.72
C MET A 1 -16.29 -28.64 0.57
N THR A 2 -14.99 -28.92 0.64
CA THR A 2 -14.34 -29.30 1.91
C THR A 2 -14.21 -28.06 2.80
N LYS A 3 -14.23 -28.23 4.14
CA LYS A 3 -14.04 -27.11 5.08
C LYS A 3 -12.72 -26.38 4.87
N LEU A 4 -11.66 -27.10 4.47
CA LEU A 4 -10.36 -26.52 4.16
C LEU A 4 -10.43 -25.58 2.96
N PHE A 5 -11.10 -26.01 1.89
CA PHE A 5 -11.25 -25.20 0.68
C PHE A 5 -12.14 -23.97 0.94
N GLN A 6 -13.20 -24.14 1.73
CA GLN A 6 -14.02 -23.02 2.20
C GLN A 6 -13.20 -22.00 2.99
N ALA A 7 -12.39 -22.47 3.95
CA ALA A 7 -11.52 -21.60 4.75
C ALA A 7 -10.53 -20.82 3.88
N LEU A 8 -9.86 -21.50 2.94
CA LEU A 8 -8.93 -20.86 2.02
C LEU A 8 -9.62 -19.75 1.21
N LEU A 9 -10.77 -20.05 0.59
CA LEU A 9 -11.48 -19.06 -0.23
C LEU A 9 -12.04 -17.90 0.60
N SER A 10 -12.63 -18.17 1.76
CA SER A 10 -13.11 -17.13 2.68
C SER A 10 -11.95 -16.23 3.10
N GLY A 11 -10.81 -16.81 3.48
CA GLY A 11 -9.61 -16.08 3.84
C GLY A 11 -9.14 -15.12 2.75
N ILE A 12 -8.89 -15.67 1.56
CA ILE A 12 -8.46 -14.91 0.36
C ILE A 12 -9.43 -13.76 0.07
N PHE A 13 -10.73 -14.05 0.09
CA PHE A 13 -11.77 -13.06 -0.22
C PHE A 13 -11.78 -11.90 0.78
N PHE A 14 -11.80 -12.19 2.09
CA PHE A 14 -11.83 -11.14 3.10
C PHE A 14 -10.53 -10.34 3.14
N THR A 15 -9.37 -11.00 3.07
CA THR A 15 -8.08 -10.29 3.02
C THR A 15 -7.99 -9.39 1.79
N PHE A 16 -8.44 -9.85 0.63
CA PHE A 16 -8.46 -9.04 -0.59
C PHE A 16 -9.31 -7.77 -0.42
N ILE A 17 -10.49 -7.86 0.19
CA ILE A 17 -11.34 -6.70 0.46
C ILE A 17 -10.66 -5.72 1.42
N LEU A 18 -10.02 -6.23 2.47
CA LEU A 18 -9.30 -5.39 3.44
C LEU A 18 -8.15 -4.64 2.78
N ASP A 19 -7.31 -5.33 2.00
CA ASP A 19 -6.19 -4.70 1.31
C ASP A 19 -6.69 -3.73 0.24
N PHE A 20 -7.80 -4.06 -0.44
CA PHE A 20 -8.39 -3.19 -1.43
C PHE A 20 -8.66 -1.78 -0.87
N PHE A 21 -9.33 -1.71 0.29
CA PHE A 21 -9.65 -0.45 0.94
C PHE A 21 -8.43 0.27 1.51
N ILE A 22 -7.43 -0.46 2.03
CA ILE A 22 -6.17 0.13 2.48
C ILE A 22 -5.47 0.87 1.33
N PHE A 23 -5.28 0.19 0.20
CA PHE A 23 -4.64 0.80 -0.96
C PHE A 23 -5.49 1.88 -1.60
N LEU A 24 -6.82 1.82 -1.47
CA LEU A 24 -7.71 2.87 -1.95
C LEU A 24 -7.55 4.13 -1.12
N GLY A 25 -7.46 4.00 0.21
CA GLY A 25 -7.15 5.09 1.12
C GLY A 25 -5.80 5.74 0.79
N ILE A 26 -4.75 4.95 0.58
CA ILE A 26 -3.43 5.46 0.18
C ILE A 26 -3.50 6.16 -1.18
N LYS A 27 -4.19 5.57 -2.16
CA LYS A 27 -4.35 6.17 -3.49
C LYS A 27 -4.99 7.56 -3.40
N ASN A 28 -6.12 7.68 -2.71
CA ASN A 28 -6.86 8.93 -2.62
C ASN A 28 -6.16 9.98 -1.75
N ASN A 29 -5.54 9.57 -0.63
CA ASN A 29 -5.07 10.51 0.40
C ASN A 29 -3.55 10.78 0.36
N TYR A 30 -2.77 9.97 -0.36
CA TYR A 30 -1.33 10.16 -0.53
C TYR A 30 -0.94 10.36 -2.00
N ILE A 31 -1.25 9.40 -2.87
CA ILE A 31 -0.84 9.45 -4.29
C ILE A 31 -1.49 10.65 -4.99
N ASP A 32 -2.80 10.83 -4.84
CA ASP A 32 -3.53 11.93 -5.47
C ASP A 32 -3.23 13.29 -4.82
N PHE A 33 -2.93 13.30 -3.51
CA PHE A 33 -2.48 14.48 -2.80
C PHE A 33 -1.18 15.06 -3.43
N TYR A 34 -0.21 14.18 -3.70
CA TYR A 34 1.04 14.55 -4.39
C TYR A 34 0.91 14.61 -5.92
N LYS A 35 -0.31 14.45 -6.48
CA LYS A 35 -0.60 14.45 -7.92
C LYS A 35 0.25 13.46 -8.72
N ILE A 36 0.52 12.30 -8.13
CA ILE A 36 1.27 11.23 -8.77
C ILE A 36 0.34 10.49 -9.74
N ASP A 37 0.64 10.55 -11.03
CA ASP A 37 -0.11 9.84 -12.07
C ASP A 37 0.19 8.32 -12.01
N LEU A 38 -0.62 7.61 -11.23
CA LEU A 38 -0.46 6.18 -10.97
C LEU A 38 -1.83 5.51 -10.88
N TYR A 39 -2.03 4.46 -11.67
CA TYR A 39 -3.23 3.63 -11.59
C TYR A 39 -3.25 2.79 -10.31
N TYR A 40 -4.45 2.62 -9.75
CA TYR A 40 -4.69 1.80 -8.56
C TYR A 40 -4.10 0.39 -8.68
N ASN A 41 -4.32 -0.29 -9.81
CA ASN A 41 -3.84 -1.67 -10.00
C ASN A 41 -2.32 -1.77 -9.95
N ILE A 42 -1.60 -0.75 -10.42
CA ILE A 42 -0.13 -0.72 -10.37
C ILE A 42 0.32 -0.50 -8.94
N LEU A 43 -0.31 0.45 -8.22
CA LEU A 43 -0.04 0.68 -6.80
C LEU A 43 -0.23 -0.60 -5.98
N PHE A 44 -1.39 -1.25 -6.15
CA PHE A 44 -1.75 -2.49 -5.47
C PHE A 44 -0.75 -3.60 -5.79
N ALA A 45 -0.53 -3.92 -7.07
CA ALA A 45 0.33 -5.03 -7.46
C ALA A 45 1.80 -4.85 -7.03
N ASP A 46 2.33 -3.63 -7.08
CA ASP A 46 3.75 -3.37 -6.77
C ASP A 46 4.04 -3.35 -5.26
N HIS A 47 3.03 -3.16 -4.41
CA HIS A 47 3.19 -3.01 -2.96
C HIS A 47 2.47 -4.08 -2.14
N GLN A 48 1.71 -4.98 -2.80
CA GLN A 48 1.09 -6.13 -2.15
C GLN A 48 2.15 -7.12 -1.68
N ASN A 49 2.31 -7.25 -0.37
CA ASN A 49 3.20 -8.26 0.20
C ASN A 49 2.50 -9.63 0.21
N ILE A 50 2.89 -10.50 -0.73
CA ILE A 50 2.27 -11.82 -0.89
C ILE A 50 2.38 -12.70 0.37
N TYR A 51 3.46 -12.58 1.15
CA TYR A 51 3.64 -13.37 2.37
C TYR A 51 2.66 -12.94 3.46
N VAL A 52 2.54 -11.63 3.68
CA VAL A 52 1.57 -11.07 4.65
C VAL A 52 0.15 -11.42 4.21
N TYR A 53 -0.16 -11.24 2.94
CA TYR A 53 -1.47 -11.57 2.37
C TYR A 53 -1.86 -13.02 2.63
N MET A 54 -0.96 -13.98 2.34
CA MET A 54 -1.23 -15.40 2.52
C MET A 54 -1.38 -15.78 4.00
N ILE A 55 -0.58 -15.21 4.89
CA ILE A 55 -0.69 -15.45 6.34
C ILE A 55 -2.02 -14.93 6.87
N VAL A 56 -2.38 -13.69 6.53
CA VAL A 56 -3.65 -13.09 6.99
C VAL A 56 -4.85 -13.84 6.40
N SER A 57 -4.77 -14.25 5.13
CA SER A 57 -5.81 -15.07 4.49
C SER A 57 -5.99 -16.40 5.21
N ALA A 58 -4.90 -17.11 5.53
CA ALA A 58 -4.97 -18.37 6.26
C ALA A 58 -5.60 -18.19 7.66
N LEU A 59 -5.19 -17.15 8.39
CA LEU A 59 -5.72 -16.84 9.72
C LEU A 59 -7.21 -16.49 9.67
N LEU A 60 -7.64 -15.60 8.77
CA LEU A 60 -9.04 -15.24 8.62
C LEU A 60 -9.89 -16.41 8.17
N GLY A 61 -9.40 -17.18 7.20
CA GLY A 61 -10.06 -18.40 6.74
C GLY A 61 -10.30 -19.40 7.87
N PHE A 62 -9.27 -19.61 8.69
CA PHE A 62 -9.34 -20.46 9.87
C PHE A 62 -10.37 -19.95 10.89
N ILE A 63 -10.29 -18.67 11.27
CA ILE A 63 -11.20 -18.05 12.24
C ILE A 63 -12.65 -18.17 11.78
N ILE A 64 -12.92 -17.82 10.52
CA ILE A 64 -14.28 -17.79 9.98
C ILE A 64 -14.90 -19.20 9.87
N THR A 65 -14.09 -20.21 9.51
CA THR A 65 -14.63 -21.53 9.12
C THR A 65 -14.52 -22.57 10.23
N TYR A 66 -13.45 -22.54 11.02
CA TYR A 66 -13.15 -23.58 12.01
C TYR A 66 -13.51 -23.16 13.44
N ILE A 67 -13.51 -21.87 13.75
CA ILE A 67 -13.96 -21.41 15.07
C ILE A 67 -15.47 -21.34 15.08
N ASN A 68 -16.12 -22.27 15.80
CA ASN A 68 -17.57 -22.30 16.02
C ASN A 68 -18.07 -21.19 16.96
N ASN A 69 -17.58 -19.96 16.80
CA ASN A 69 -18.01 -18.78 17.54
C ASN A 69 -18.17 -17.61 16.57
N ILE A 70 -19.41 -17.41 16.11
CA ILE A 70 -19.73 -16.35 15.14
C ILE A 70 -19.46 -14.95 15.68
N LYS A 71 -19.65 -14.73 17.00
CA LYS A 71 -19.40 -13.44 17.63
C LYS A 71 -17.93 -13.07 17.54
N LEU A 72 -17.04 -14.04 17.83
CA LEU A 72 -15.60 -13.81 17.72
C LEU A 72 -15.19 -13.50 16.28
N SER A 73 -15.67 -14.27 15.31
CA SER A 73 -15.38 -14.05 13.90
C SER A 73 -15.83 -12.67 13.42
N LEU A 74 -17.04 -12.24 13.82
CA LEU A 74 -17.56 -10.90 13.51
C LEU A 74 -16.73 -9.78 14.15
N ILE A 75 -16.30 -9.96 15.40
CA ILE A 75 -15.45 -8.97 16.08
C ILE A 75 -14.13 -8.81 15.33
N VAL A 76 -13.47 -9.92 14.97
CA VAL A 76 -12.18 -9.88 14.26
C VAL A 76 -12.33 -9.25 12.88
N VAL A 77 -13.28 -9.74 12.07
CA VAL A 77 -13.49 -9.22 10.71
C VAL A 77 -13.97 -7.77 10.74
N GLY A 78 -14.88 -7.42 11.65
CA GLY A 78 -15.40 -6.08 11.81
C GLY A 78 -14.33 -5.09 12.24
N PHE A 79 -13.49 -5.46 13.21
CA PHE A 79 -12.36 -4.64 13.65
C PHE A 79 -11.37 -4.39 12.52
N LEU A 80 -10.96 -5.43 11.78
CA LEU A 80 -10.06 -5.28 10.65
C LEU A 80 -10.68 -4.43 9.52
N SER A 81 -11.98 -4.57 9.29
CA SER A 81 -12.71 -3.75 8.32
C SER A 81 -12.70 -2.27 8.70
N ILE A 82 -12.91 -1.95 9.99
CA ILE A 82 -12.83 -0.58 10.51
C ILE A 82 -11.41 -0.03 10.33
N LEU A 83 -10.38 -0.81 10.67
CA LEU A 83 -8.98 -0.39 10.47
C LEU A 83 -8.68 -0.10 9.00
N SER A 84 -9.07 -1.00 8.11
CA SER A 84 -8.88 -0.84 6.67
C SER A 84 -9.61 0.40 6.12
N LEU A 85 -10.90 0.56 6.46
CA LEU A 85 -11.70 1.71 6.03
C LEU A 85 -11.22 3.03 6.63
N SER A 86 -10.59 3.01 7.81
CA SER A 86 -10.05 4.24 8.42
C SER A 86 -9.00 4.93 7.53
N THR A 87 -8.33 4.20 6.64
CA THR A 87 -7.38 4.77 5.67
C THR A 87 -8.02 5.71 4.66
N LEU A 88 -9.36 5.66 4.51
CA LEU A 88 -10.10 6.62 3.69
C LEU A 88 -10.16 8.01 4.34
N ILE A 89 -9.91 8.11 5.66
CA ILE A 89 -9.78 9.39 6.36
C ILE A 89 -8.41 10.00 6.02
N ALA A 90 -8.40 11.23 5.51
CA ALA A 90 -7.22 11.83 4.88
C ALA A 90 -5.93 11.77 5.72
N PRO A 91 -5.90 12.21 7.00
CA PRO A 91 -4.70 12.09 7.84
C PRO A 91 -4.16 10.66 7.98
N ILE A 92 -5.05 9.66 8.08
CA ILE A 92 -4.68 8.25 8.29
C ILE A 92 -4.12 7.67 6.99
N GLY A 93 -4.84 7.84 5.88
CA GLY A 93 -4.39 7.37 4.57
C GLY A 93 -3.10 8.03 4.11
N HIS A 94 -2.94 9.33 4.37
CA HIS A 94 -1.71 10.07 4.05
C HIS A 94 -0.52 9.55 4.85
N SER A 95 -0.67 9.42 6.18
CA SER A 95 0.39 8.92 7.06
C SER A 95 0.81 7.49 6.71
N LEU A 96 -0.17 6.62 6.42
CA LEU A 96 0.12 5.25 5.99
C LEU A 96 0.84 5.21 4.64
N GLY A 97 0.41 6.04 3.68
CA GLY A 97 1.08 6.19 2.39
C GLY A 97 2.52 6.70 2.54
N GLU A 98 2.74 7.67 3.42
CA GLU A 98 4.06 8.20 3.74
C GLU A 98 4.98 7.11 4.31
N MET A 99 4.48 6.35 5.28
CA MET A 99 5.24 5.25 5.90
C MET A 99 5.62 4.15 4.90
N LEU A 100 4.74 3.86 3.93
CA LEU A 100 4.95 2.77 2.98
C LEU A 100 5.75 3.18 1.73
N LEU A 101 5.63 4.42 1.29
CA LEU A 101 6.10 4.85 -0.03
C LEU A 101 7.21 5.91 0.01
N MET A 102 7.24 6.75 1.04
CA MET A 102 8.16 7.89 1.10
C MET A 102 9.54 7.45 1.59
N ASN A 103 10.59 7.84 0.87
CA ASN A 103 11.96 7.76 1.37
C ASN A 103 12.53 9.16 1.54
N LYS A 104 12.89 9.50 2.77
CA LYS A 104 13.35 10.85 3.12
C LYS A 104 14.85 11.02 2.96
N ASN A 105 15.28 12.24 2.65
CA ASN A 105 16.70 12.63 2.57
C ASN A 105 17.55 11.70 1.67
N VAL A 106 17.04 11.42 0.47
CA VAL A 106 17.72 10.64 -0.55
C VAL A 106 18.49 11.56 -1.49
N THR A 107 19.69 11.13 -1.88
CA THR A 107 20.48 11.80 -2.91
C THR A 107 20.54 10.94 -4.16
N TYR A 108 20.17 11.52 -5.30
CA TYR A 108 20.34 10.91 -6.61
C TYR A 108 21.35 11.69 -7.45
N LYS A 109 22.04 11.02 -8.36
CA LYS A 109 23.00 11.64 -9.28
C LYS A 109 22.69 11.21 -10.69
N ASP A 110 22.70 12.16 -11.61
CA ASP A 110 22.81 11.89 -13.04
C ASP A 110 24.17 12.35 -13.56
N SER A 111 24.40 12.27 -14.87
CA SER A 111 25.67 12.67 -15.50
C SER A 111 26.08 14.15 -15.32
N LYS A 112 25.15 15.03 -14.93
CA LYS A 112 25.32 16.48 -14.90
C LYS A 112 24.94 17.11 -13.56
N TYR A 113 23.99 16.53 -12.84
CA TYR A 113 23.35 17.10 -11.66
C TYR A 113 23.30 16.11 -10.50
N THR A 114 23.31 16.66 -9.28
CA THR A 114 23.03 15.93 -8.04
C THR A 114 21.74 16.48 -7.47
N TYR A 115 20.78 15.61 -7.16
CA TYR A 115 19.48 15.94 -6.59
C TYR A 115 19.45 15.46 -5.15
N THR A 116 19.01 16.32 -4.23
CA THR A 116 18.87 15.97 -2.80
C THR A 116 17.49 16.35 -2.32
N GLY A 117 16.82 15.42 -1.64
CA GLY A 117 15.45 15.63 -1.19
C GLY A 117 14.71 14.33 -0.91
N ASP A 118 13.39 14.34 -1.10
CA ASP A 118 12.53 13.23 -0.71
C ASP A 118 11.94 12.50 -1.92
N VAL A 119 11.96 11.17 -1.87
CA VAL A 119 11.19 10.34 -2.80
C VAL A 119 9.77 10.24 -2.29
N TYR A 120 8.81 10.84 -3.00
CA TYR A 120 7.39 10.65 -2.72
C TYR A 120 6.88 9.32 -3.29
N TYR A 121 7.40 8.89 -4.44
CA TYR A 121 7.03 7.59 -4.97
C TYR A 121 8.09 7.02 -5.91
N ASN A 122 8.42 5.75 -5.69
CA ASN A 122 9.42 5.03 -6.46
C ASN A 122 8.76 4.10 -7.48
N GLY A 123 8.27 4.65 -8.60
CA GLY A 123 7.57 3.90 -9.64
C GLY A 123 8.47 3.04 -10.52
N ARG A 124 7.90 2.23 -11.42
CA ARG A 124 8.66 1.27 -12.24
C ARG A 124 9.75 1.91 -13.11
N THR A 125 9.46 3.03 -13.75
CA THR A 125 10.37 3.71 -14.69
C THR A 125 10.82 5.10 -14.22
N LYS A 126 10.00 5.74 -13.37
CA LYS A 126 10.21 7.11 -12.90
C LYS A 126 10.10 7.17 -11.38
N ILE A 127 10.78 8.15 -10.81
CA ILE A 127 10.71 8.50 -9.39
C ILE A 127 10.07 9.89 -9.28
N THR A 128 9.00 10.00 -8.50
CA THR A 128 8.46 11.30 -8.10
C THR A 128 9.27 11.80 -6.91
N PHE A 129 9.99 12.89 -7.11
CA PHE A 129 11.01 13.37 -6.18
C PHE A 129 10.79 14.83 -5.85
N TYR A 130 10.81 15.19 -4.57
CA TYR A 130 10.81 16.58 -4.14
C TYR A 130 12.23 17.03 -3.87
N ASP A 131 12.71 17.95 -4.70
CA ASP A 131 14.07 18.48 -4.60
C ASP A 131 14.13 19.67 -3.65
N TYR A 132 15.07 19.65 -2.71
CA TYR A 132 15.22 20.66 -1.67
C TYR A 132 15.82 21.98 -2.19
N GLU A 133 16.68 21.92 -3.21
CA GLU A 133 17.30 23.11 -3.79
C GLU A 133 16.30 23.86 -4.68
N LEU A 134 15.60 23.11 -5.54
CA LEU A 134 14.62 23.65 -6.47
C LEU A 134 13.25 23.93 -5.80
N LYS A 135 13.05 23.40 -4.58
CA LYS A 135 11.79 23.48 -3.80
C LYS A 135 10.56 23.09 -4.60
N LYS A 136 10.70 22.04 -5.41
CA LYS A 136 9.63 21.57 -6.30
C LYS A 136 9.71 20.06 -6.51
N THR A 137 8.56 19.49 -6.83
CA THR A 137 8.48 18.09 -7.27
C THR A 137 8.93 17.98 -8.73
N ILE A 138 9.85 17.06 -8.98
CA ILE A 138 10.38 16.69 -10.29
C ILE A 138 10.19 15.20 -10.52
N LEU A 139 10.20 14.80 -11.80
CA LEU A 139 10.17 13.41 -12.22
C LEU A 139 11.56 13.00 -12.70
N LEU A 140 12.18 12.05 -12.01
CA LEU A 140 13.47 11.50 -12.39
C LEU A 140 13.28 10.18 -13.14
N ASN A 141 13.87 10.04 -14.33
CA ASN A 141 13.89 8.76 -15.02
C ASN A 141 14.96 7.86 -14.41
N LYS A 142 14.59 6.66 -13.98
CA LYS A 142 15.54 5.72 -13.35
C LYS A 142 16.73 5.33 -14.22
N LYS A 143 16.54 5.35 -15.54
CA LYS A 143 17.58 4.98 -16.52
C LYS A 143 18.71 6.01 -16.58
N ASP A 144 18.41 7.26 -16.24
CA ASP A 144 19.35 8.38 -16.34
C ASP A 144 20.13 8.56 -15.03
N LEU A 145 19.68 7.90 -13.95
CA LEU A 145 20.32 7.92 -12.65
C LEU A 145 21.51 6.96 -12.62
N MET A 146 22.64 7.47 -12.14
CA MET A 146 23.81 6.65 -11.83
C MET A 146 23.57 5.89 -10.52
N LYS A 147 23.92 4.61 -10.51
CA LYS A 147 23.90 3.78 -9.29
C LYS A 147 24.98 4.22 -8.30
#